data_AF-A0A1M5GEM9-F1
#
_entry.id   AF-A0A1M5GEM9-F1
#
_cell.length_a   1.000
_cell.length_b   1.000
_cell.length_c   1.000
_cell.angle_alpha   90.00
_cell.angle_beta   90.00
_cell.angle_gamma   90.00
#
_symmetry.space_group_name_H-M   'P 1'
#
loop_
_entity.id
_entity.type
_entity.pdbx_description
1 polymer ?
#
loop_
_entity_poly.entity_id
_entity_poly.type
_entity_poly.pdbx_seq_one_letter_code
_entity_poly.pdbx_strand_id
1 'polypeptide(L)'
;MIKTVSPNYLLIFLLLIPNFLLANAGSPMIWFSFLHLTWINFIIGAFESKLLLDKFNLQNRKWLIIAANYISMFAGYYFIAPHFSLLNGYPDFWGIKSRVGEYELGGFFIGFLCSFLATLVIEFPFYWLSLKTKQKGWRSLKPFFTVNLVTNIIMLFIYFVIVAFGAKW
;
A
#
# COMPACT_ATOMS: atom_id res chain seq x y z
N MET A 1 -27.20 -15.00 -46.44
CA MET A 1 -25.84 -15.46 -46.13
C MET A 1 -25.64 -15.31 -44.63
N ILE A 2 -25.79 -16.39 -43.85
CA ILE A 2 -25.75 -16.36 -42.39
C ILE A 2 -24.27 -16.47 -41.97
N LYS A 3 -23.71 -15.42 -41.35
CA LYS A 3 -22.36 -15.48 -40.78
C LYS A 3 -22.40 -16.41 -39.55
N THR A 4 -21.78 -17.57 -39.66
CA THR A 4 -21.49 -18.42 -38.52
C THR A 4 -20.40 -17.75 -37.68
N VAL A 5 -20.79 -17.15 -36.55
CA VAL A 5 -19.84 -16.65 -35.56
C VAL A 5 -19.22 -17.88 -34.90
N SER A 6 -17.95 -18.15 -35.18
CA SER A 6 -17.20 -19.20 -34.47
C SER A 6 -17.15 -18.82 -32.99
N PRO A 7 -17.64 -19.67 -32.06
CA PRO A 7 -17.51 -19.37 -30.64
C PRO A 7 -16.02 -19.29 -30.29
N ASN A 8 -15.58 -18.18 -29.70
CA ASN A 8 -14.22 -18.03 -29.22
C ASN A 8 -14.07 -18.88 -27.95
N TYR A 9 -13.92 -20.19 -28.11
CA TYR A 9 -13.75 -21.15 -27.02
C TYR A 9 -12.54 -20.81 -26.15
N LEU A 10 -11.53 -20.13 -26.70
CA LEU A 10 -10.41 -19.56 -25.96
C LEU A 10 -10.87 -18.52 -24.91
N LEU A 11 -11.82 -17.64 -25.28
CA LEU A 11 -12.36 -16.63 -24.37
C LEU A 11 -13.18 -17.28 -23.26
N ILE A 12 -13.98 -18.30 -23.60
CA ILE A 12 -14.75 -19.09 -22.63
C ILE A 12 -13.80 -19.84 -21.69
N PHE A 13 -12.74 -20.46 -22.21
CA PHE A 13 -11.73 -21.16 -21.42
C PHE A 13 -10.98 -20.21 -20.49
N LEU A 14 -10.60 -19.01 -20.97
CA LEU A 14 -9.98 -17.95 -20.16
C LEU A 14 -10.93 -17.41 -19.07
N LEU A 15 -12.23 -17.33 -19.34
CA LEU A 15 -13.26 -16.95 -18.37
C LEU A 15 -13.54 -18.05 -17.32
N LEU A 16 -13.26 -19.31 -17.66
CA LEU A 16 -13.39 -20.46 -16.77
C LEU A 16 -12.14 -20.67 -15.90
N ILE A 17 -11.01 -20.00 -16.19
CA ILE A 17 -9.87 -19.97 -15.27
C ILE A 17 -10.31 -19.12 -14.07
N PRO A 18 -10.58 -19.73 -12.90
CA PRO A 18 -10.91 -18.97 -11.72
C PRO A 18 -9.62 -18.28 -11.31
N ASN A 19 -9.45 -17.02 -11.69
CA ASN A 19 -8.40 -16.23 -11.09
C ASN A 19 -8.84 -15.99 -9.64
N PHE A 20 -7.96 -16.30 -8.69
CA PHE A 20 -8.17 -16.02 -7.28
C PHE A 20 -8.63 -14.57 -7.04
N LEU A 21 -8.17 -13.64 -7.87
CA LEU A 21 -8.64 -12.24 -7.91
C LEU A 21 -10.12 -12.09 -8.23
N LEU A 22 -10.70 -12.89 -9.13
CA LEU A 22 -12.13 -12.86 -9.48
C LEU A 22 -13.00 -13.47 -8.37
N ALA A 23 -12.50 -14.50 -7.68
CA ALA A 23 -13.20 -15.12 -6.55
C ALA A 23 -13.27 -14.18 -5.32
N ASN A 24 -12.24 -13.35 -5.12
CA ASN A 24 -12.16 -12.38 -4.01
C ASN A 24 -12.40 -10.92 -4.43
N ALA A 25 -12.80 -10.68 -5.68
CA ALA A 25 -13.04 -9.33 -6.22
C ALA A 25 -14.11 -8.55 -5.45
N GLY A 26 -14.99 -9.23 -4.71
CA GLY A 26 -15.99 -8.60 -3.85
C GLY A 26 -15.47 -8.18 -2.46
N SER A 27 -14.24 -8.54 -2.08
CA SER A 27 -13.73 -8.24 -0.74
C SER A 27 -13.35 -6.75 -0.61
N PRO A 28 -13.69 -6.10 0.51
CA PRO A 28 -13.24 -4.73 0.80
C PRO A 28 -11.71 -4.59 0.72
N MET A 29 -10.97 -5.64 1.07
CA MET A 29 -9.52 -5.65 1.07
C MET A 29 -8.91 -5.59 -0.34
N ILE A 30 -9.48 -6.30 -1.32
CA ILE A 30 -9.03 -6.25 -2.72
C ILE A 30 -9.33 -4.88 -3.34
N TRP A 31 -10.53 -4.33 -3.12
CA TRP A 31 -10.88 -2.99 -3.60
C TRP A 31 -10.03 -1.91 -2.97
N PHE A 32 -9.78 -2.01 -1.67
CA PHE A 32 -8.90 -1.08 -0.99
C PHE A 32 -7.46 -1.20 -1.50
N SER A 33 -6.95 -2.41 -1.72
CA SER A 33 -5.61 -2.60 -2.29
C SER A 33 -5.50 -1.99 -3.69
N PHE A 34 -6.53 -2.13 -4.53
CA PHE A 34 -6.58 -1.50 -5.84
C PHE A 34 -6.66 0.03 -5.77
N LEU A 35 -7.53 0.58 -4.92
CA LEU A 35 -7.61 2.03 -4.69
C LEU A 35 -6.31 2.56 -4.09
N HIS A 36 -5.68 1.79 -3.22
CA HIS A 36 -4.40 2.13 -2.63
C HIS A 36 -3.34 2.26 -3.71
N LEU A 37 -3.21 1.21 -4.54
CA LEU A 37 -2.32 1.17 -5.69
C LEU A 37 -2.55 2.31 -6.68
N THR A 38 -3.79 2.74 -6.91
CA THR A 38 -4.11 3.71 -7.97
C THR A 38 -4.17 5.15 -7.48
N TRP A 39 -4.91 5.44 -6.42
CA TRP A 39 -5.26 6.81 -6.02
C TRP A 39 -4.74 7.20 -4.64
N ILE A 40 -4.79 6.30 -3.65
CA ILE A 40 -4.46 6.70 -2.27
C ILE A 40 -2.97 7.06 -2.17
N ASN A 41 -2.06 6.32 -2.82
CA ASN A 41 -0.63 6.70 -2.81
C ASN A 41 -0.38 8.10 -3.41
N PHE A 42 -1.10 8.46 -4.47
CA PHE A 42 -1.02 9.79 -5.04
C PHE A 42 -1.51 10.87 -4.05
N ILE A 43 -2.64 10.62 -3.39
CA ILE A 43 -3.23 11.53 -2.40
C ILE A 43 -2.29 11.68 -1.20
N ILE A 44 -1.74 10.57 -0.68
CA ILE A 44 -0.77 10.55 0.41
C ILE A 44 0.46 11.37 0.02
N GLY A 45 1.13 11.05 -1.08
CA GLY A 45 2.34 11.78 -1.49
C GLY A 45 2.09 13.27 -1.74
N ALA A 46 0.92 13.64 -2.28
CA ALA A 46 0.53 15.04 -2.43
C ALA A 46 0.29 15.73 -1.07
N PHE A 47 -0.34 15.04 -0.12
CA PHE A 47 -0.58 15.52 1.23
C PHE A 47 0.72 15.67 2.03
N GLU A 48 1.63 14.71 1.94
CA GLU A 48 2.95 14.76 2.58
C GLU A 48 3.79 15.92 2.05
N SER A 49 3.82 16.11 0.73
CA SER A 49 4.45 17.26 0.09
C SER A 49 3.92 18.59 0.62
N LYS A 50 2.59 18.67 0.80
CA LYS A 50 1.93 19.86 1.37
C LYS A 50 2.28 20.05 2.85
N LEU A 51 2.24 18.99 3.67
CA LEU A 51 2.60 19.07 5.09
C LEU A 51 4.05 19.52 5.31
N LEU A 52 4.98 19.04 4.47
CA LEU A 52 6.37 19.49 4.53
C LEU A 52 6.50 20.99 4.26
N LEU A 53 5.70 21.53 3.34
CA LEU A 53 5.69 22.96 3.05
C LEU A 53 5.01 23.74 4.19
N ASP A 54 3.77 23.39 4.55
CA ASP A 54 2.94 24.19 5.45
C ASP A 54 3.45 24.16 6.91
N LYS A 55 3.90 22.99 7.39
CA LYS A 55 4.31 22.82 8.80
C LYS A 55 5.80 23.04 9.04
N PHE A 56 6.63 22.77 8.04
CA PHE A 56 8.09 22.79 8.18
C PHE A 56 8.78 23.80 7.25
N ASN A 57 8.03 24.51 6.41
CA ASN A 57 8.55 25.47 5.41
C ASN A 57 9.61 24.84 4.49
N LEU A 58 9.45 23.55 4.18
CA LEU A 58 10.38 22.80 3.33
C LEU A 58 9.84 22.71 1.90
N GLN A 59 10.39 23.55 1.02
CA GLN A 59 10.12 23.42 -0.41
C GLN A 59 10.67 22.09 -0.93
N ASN A 60 9.79 21.35 -1.61
CA ASN A 60 10.07 20.01 -2.09
C ASN A 60 9.53 19.80 -3.52
N ARG A 61 10.08 18.81 -4.21
CA ARG A 61 9.60 18.34 -5.52
C ARG A 61 8.52 17.29 -5.28
N LYS A 62 7.25 17.70 -5.29
CA LYS A 62 6.07 16.85 -5.02
C LYS A 62 6.11 15.49 -5.72
N TRP A 63 6.51 15.46 -6.99
CA TRP A 63 6.55 14.22 -7.79
C TRP A 63 7.52 13.17 -7.23
N LEU A 64 8.62 13.57 -6.58
CA LEU A 64 9.57 12.63 -5.94
C LEU A 64 8.96 11.99 -4.70
N ILE A 65 8.16 12.74 -3.93
CA ILE A 65 7.47 12.21 -2.75
C ILE A 65 6.37 11.23 -3.18
N ILE A 66 5.60 11.59 -4.21
CA ILE A 66 4.61 10.67 -4.80
C ILE A 66 5.32 9.40 -5.27
N ALA A 67 6.41 9.53 -6.05
CA ALA A 67 7.17 8.36 -6.51
C ALA A 67 7.70 7.50 -5.36
N ALA A 68 8.17 8.13 -4.27
CA ALA A 68 8.62 7.42 -3.07
C ALA A 68 7.53 6.51 -2.50
N ASN A 69 6.30 7.03 -2.40
CA ASN A 69 5.16 6.33 -1.83
C ASN A 69 4.73 5.13 -2.69
N TYR A 70 4.70 5.29 -4.02
CA TYR A 70 4.48 4.16 -4.92
C TYR A 70 5.58 3.10 -4.80
N ILE A 71 6.84 3.52 -4.74
CA ILE A 71 7.98 2.60 -4.64
C ILE A 71 7.95 1.85 -3.30
N SER A 72 7.67 2.52 -2.20
CA SER A 72 7.55 1.90 -0.88
C SER A 72 6.40 0.90 -0.83
N MET A 73 5.25 1.22 -1.43
CA MET A 73 4.15 0.27 -1.58
C MET A 73 4.53 -0.94 -2.43
N PHE A 74 5.13 -0.76 -3.61
CA PHE A 74 5.55 -1.89 -4.45
C PHE A 74 6.57 -2.77 -3.75
N ALA A 75 7.52 -2.17 -3.04
CA ALA A 75 8.48 -2.90 -2.22
C ALA A 75 7.80 -3.66 -1.07
N GLY A 76 6.82 -3.00 -0.43
CA GLY A 76 5.89 -3.57 0.53
C GLY A 76 5.22 -4.83 0.04
N TYR A 77 4.64 -4.76 -1.16
CA TYR A 77 3.87 -5.84 -1.76
C TYR A 77 4.74 -7.00 -2.24
N TYR A 78 5.84 -6.74 -2.95
CA TYR A 78 6.63 -7.78 -3.61
C TYR A 78 7.72 -8.41 -2.73
N PHE A 79 8.27 -7.66 -1.77
CA PHE A 79 9.40 -8.15 -0.96
C PHE A 79 9.03 -8.31 0.50
N ILE A 80 8.38 -7.31 1.09
CA ILE A 80 8.15 -7.27 2.55
C ILE A 80 7.03 -8.23 2.93
N ALA A 81 5.85 -8.12 2.32
CA ALA A 81 4.70 -8.95 2.66
C ALA A 81 4.98 -10.47 2.50
N PRO A 82 5.59 -10.95 1.41
CA PRO A 82 5.89 -12.38 1.26
C PRO A 82 6.93 -12.86 2.27
N HIS A 83 7.94 -12.05 2.58
CA HIS A 83 8.99 -12.41 3.53
C HIS A 83 8.43 -12.55 4.95
N PHE A 84 7.57 -11.62 5.39
CA PHE A 84 6.94 -11.69 6.70
C PHE A 84 5.92 -12.83 6.81
N SER A 85 5.18 -13.11 5.73
CA SER A 85 4.26 -14.25 5.69
C SER A 85 5.01 -15.58 5.85
N LEU A 86 6.18 -15.73 5.22
CA LEU A 86 7.01 -16.93 5.32
C LEU A 86 7.64 -17.09 6.71
N LEU A 87 8.14 -16.01 7.32
CA LEU A 87 8.84 -16.07 8.60
C LEU A 87 7.93 -16.26 9.82
N ASN A 88 6.75 -15.63 9.81
CA ASN A 88 5.87 -15.62 10.99
C ASN A 88 4.75 -16.68 10.92
N GLY A 89 4.68 -17.45 9.84
CA GLY A 89 3.65 -18.47 9.66
C GLY A 89 2.24 -17.92 9.43
N TYR A 90 2.10 -16.60 9.22
CA TYR A 90 0.83 -15.96 8.90
C TYR A 90 0.63 -15.94 7.38
N PRO A 91 -0.24 -16.79 6.81
CA PRO A 91 -0.32 -17.00 5.37
C PRO A 91 -0.86 -15.79 4.61
N ASP A 92 -1.47 -14.82 5.31
CA ASP A 92 -2.08 -13.66 4.67
C ASP A 92 -2.10 -12.38 5.50
N PHE A 93 -0.92 -11.78 5.60
CA PHE A 93 -0.67 -10.58 6.38
C PHE A 93 -1.56 -9.36 6.03
N TRP A 94 -1.87 -9.18 4.74
CA TRP A 94 -2.65 -8.04 4.24
C TRP A 94 -4.05 -8.44 3.78
N GLY A 95 -4.55 -9.63 4.14
CA GLY A 95 -5.90 -10.01 3.73
C GLY A 95 -6.07 -10.22 2.21
N ILE A 96 -4.97 -10.38 1.46
CA ILE A 96 -4.99 -10.53 0.01
C ILE A 96 -5.43 -11.95 -0.36
N LYS A 97 -4.91 -12.95 0.36
CA LYS A 97 -5.18 -14.39 0.15
C LYS A 97 -6.35 -14.94 0.99
N SER A 98 -6.89 -14.14 1.90
CA SER A 98 -7.97 -14.49 2.81
C SER A 98 -9.31 -14.29 2.13
N ARG A 99 -10.25 -15.16 2.45
CA ARG A 99 -11.64 -14.97 2.07
C ARG A 99 -12.29 -14.00 3.06
N VAL A 100 -13.37 -13.36 2.62
CA VAL A 100 -14.19 -12.51 3.48
C VAL A 100 -14.64 -13.33 4.70
N GLY A 101 -14.34 -12.85 5.91
CA GLY A 101 -14.66 -13.54 7.17
C GLY A 101 -13.52 -14.35 7.79
N GLU A 102 -12.36 -14.48 7.13
CA GLU A 102 -11.24 -15.33 7.58
C GLU A 102 -9.94 -14.52 7.83
N TYR A 103 -10.05 -13.22 8.11
CA TYR A 103 -8.85 -12.41 8.40
C TYR A 103 -8.28 -12.77 9.77
N GLU A 104 -7.11 -13.40 9.78
CA GLU A 104 -6.35 -13.64 11.01
C GLU A 104 -5.54 -12.38 11.37
N LEU A 105 -5.92 -11.71 12.46
CA LEU A 105 -5.24 -10.51 12.97
C LEU A 105 -3.90 -10.82 13.67
N GLY A 106 -3.54 -12.09 13.83
CA GLY A 106 -2.28 -12.53 14.40
C GLY A 106 -1.11 -11.94 13.61
N GLY A 107 -0.48 -10.89 14.14
CA GLY A 107 0.65 -10.23 13.48
C GLY A 107 0.33 -8.91 12.77
N PHE A 108 -0.94 -8.52 12.57
CA PHE A 108 -1.32 -7.28 11.87
C PHE A 108 -0.53 -6.04 12.35
N PHE A 109 -0.49 -5.81 13.67
CA PHE A 109 0.25 -4.68 14.23
C PHE A 109 1.77 -4.80 14.06
N ILE A 110 2.31 -6.03 14.17
CA ILE A 110 3.75 -6.28 14.04
C ILE A 110 4.19 -6.01 12.61
N GLY A 111 3.52 -6.57 11.61
CA GLY A 111 3.95 -6.30 10.23
C GLY A 111 3.52 -4.92 9.74
N PHE A 112 2.52 -4.26 10.34
CA PHE A 112 2.31 -2.83 10.10
C PHE A 112 3.53 -2.03 10.59
N LEU A 113 4.02 -2.32 11.81
CA LEU A 113 5.22 -1.70 12.34
C LEU A 113 6.45 -2.00 11.46
N CYS A 114 6.64 -3.24 11.02
CA CYS A 114 7.73 -3.59 10.12
C CYS A 114 7.61 -2.90 8.76
N SER A 115 6.40 -2.83 8.20
CA SER A 115 6.13 -2.10 6.95
C SER A 115 6.44 -0.62 7.12
N PHE A 116 6.04 -0.01 8.22
CA PHE A 116 6.35 1.40 8.52
C PHE A 116 7.86 1.64 8.58
N LEU A 117 8.61 0.79 9.29
CA LEU A 117 10.06 0.90 9.36
C LEU A 117 10.71 0.76 7.97
N ALA A 118 10.23 -0.17 7.16
CA ALA A 118 10.73 -0.35 5.80
C ALA A 118 10.38 0.84 4.90
N THR A 119 9.18 1.40 5.01
CA THR A 119 8.77 2.63 4.32
C THR A 119 9.73 3.76 4.64
N LEU A 120 10.08 3.96 5.92
CA LEU A 120 11.04 5.00 6.32
C LEU A 120 12.40 4.82 5.64
N VAL A 121 12.90 3.58 5.52
CA VAL A 121 14.18 3.29 4.85
C VAL A 121 14.09 3.54 3.34
N ILE A 122 13.02 3.08 2.71
CA ILE A 122 12.83 3.16 1.26
C ILE A 122 12.57 4.61 0.81
N GLU A 123 11.74 5.35 1.54
CA GLU A 123 11.33 6.70 1.14
C GLU A 123 12.37 7.77 1.47
N PHE A 124 13.24 7.54 2.47
CA PHE A 124 14.25 8.51 2.88
C PHE A 124 15.13 9.05 1.73
N PRO A 125 15.71 8.23 0.82
CA PRO A 125 16.49 8.76 -0.30
C PRO A 125 15.66 9.68 -1.21
N PHE A 126 14.40 9.34 -1.49
CA PHE A 126 13.51 10.17 -2.31
C PHE A 126 13.12 11.46 -1.61
N TYR A 127 12.79 11.38 -0.31
CA TYR A 127 12.55 12.54 0.52
C TYR A 127 13.74 13.50 0.47
N TRP A 128 14.94 12.99 0.73
CA TRP A 128 16.15 13.81 0.73
C TRP A 128 16.42 14.43 -0.64
N LEU A 129 16.23 13.69 -1.74
CA LEU A 129 16.33 14.20 -3.11
C LEU A 129 15.25 15.25 -3.42
N SER A 130 14.05 15.12 -2.86
CA SER A 130 12.93 16.02 -3.09
C SER A 130 13.16 17.42 -2.54
N LEU A 131 13.90 17.56 -1.45
CA LEU A 131 14.17 18.86 -0.81
C LEU A 131 14.97 19.78 -1.73
N LYS A 132 14.43 20.98 -2.00
CA LYS A 132 15.13 22.02 -2.77
C LYS A 132 16.28 22.64 -1.99
N THR A 133 16.10 22.81 -0.68
CA THR A 133 17.13 23.31 0.24
C THR A 133 17.55 22.18 1.16
N LYS A 134 18.83 21.79 1.09
CA LYS A 134 19.35 20.69 1.90
C LYS A 134 19.52 21.13 3.36
N GLN A 135 18.87 20.40 4.26
CA GLN A 135 19.04 20.56 5.71
C GLN A 135 19.93 19.44 6.24
N LYS A 136 20.65 19.68 7.34
CA LYS A 136 21.55 18.70 7.97
C LYS A 136 20.99 18.20 9.29
N GLY A 137 21.32 16.95 9.63
CA GLY A 137 21.03 16.33 10.92
C GLY A 137 19.54 16.27 11.25
N TRP A 138 19.21 16.48 12.53
CA TRP A 138 17.85 16.32 13.06
C TRP A 138 16.80 17.25 12.42
N ARG A 139 17.24 18.41 11.90
CA ARG A 139 16.34 19.35 11.19
C ARG A 139 15.82 18.79 9.86
N SER A 140 16.53 17.84 9.25
CA SER A 140 16.05 17.11 8.07
C SER A 140 15.27 15.84 8.44
N LEU A 141 15.62 15.20 9.56
CA LEU A 141 14.99 13.93 9.96
C LEU A 141 13.62 14.13 10.61
N LYS A 142 13.48 15.11 11.51
CA LYS A 142 12.22 15.36 12.23
C LYS A 142 11.03 15.57 11.30
N PRO A 143 11.11 16.40 10.23
CA PRO A 143 10.00 16.57 9.29
C PRO A 143 9.64 15.27 8.57
N PHE A 144 10.65 14.52 8.11
CA PHE A 144 10.47 13.23 7.45
C PHE A 144 9.70 12.26 8.34
N PHE A 145 10.21 11.98 9.54
CA PHE A 145 9.56 11.06 10.49
C PHE A 145 8.15 11.52 10.86
N THR A 146 7.94 12.82 11.11
CA THR A 146 6.64 13.34 11.53
C THR A 146 5.59 13.15 10.44
N VAL A 147 5.94 13.47 9.19
CA VAL A 147 5.01 13.39 8.06
C VAL A 147 4.65 11.94 7.78
N ASN A 148 5.67 11.07 7.69
CA ASN A 148 5.48 9.63 7.50
C ASN A 148 4.67 8.99 8.64
N LEU A 149 4.91 9.39 9.90
CA LEU A 149 4.15 8.87 11.04
C LEU A 149 2.68 9.26 10.96
N VAL A 150 2.37 10.51 10.61
CA VAL A 150 0.98 10.99 10.48
C VAL A 150 0.25 10.22 9.38
N THR A 151 0.85 10.07 8.21
CA THR A 151 0.21 9.36 7.09
C THR A 151 0.06 7.87 7.37
N ASN A 152 1.07 7.24 7.99
CA ASN A 152 0.96 5.83 8.37
C ASN A 152 -0.04 5.60 9.51
N ILE A 153 -0.23 6.52 10.46
CA ILE A 153 -1.31 6.39 11.46
C ILE A 153 -2.69 6.41 10.80
N ILE A 154 -2.89 7.30 9.83
CA ILE A 154 -4.14 7.36 9.05
C ILE A 154 -4.33 6.03 8.29
N MET A 155 -3.28 5.53 7.65
CA MET A 155 -3.35 4.25 6.93
C MET A 155 -3.62 3.08 7.86
N LEU A 156 -2.96 3.00 9.02
CA LEU A 156 -3.22 1.99 10.04
C LEU A 156 -4.70 1.97 10.43
N PHE A 157 -5.27 3.14 10.68
CA PHE A 157 -6.68 3.25 11.04
C PHE A 157 -7.60 2.74 9.93
N ILE A 158 -7.34 3.11 8.67
CA ILE A 158 -8.13 2.64 7.52
C ILE A 158 -8.01 1.12 7.36
N TYR A 159 -6.80 0.57 7.35
CA TYR A 159 -6.56 -0.87 7.26
C TYR A 159 -7.24 -1.62 8.43
N PHE A 160 -7.11 -1.09 9.65
CA PHE A 160 -7.73 -1.68 10.84
C PHE A 160 -9.26 -1.71 10.71
N VAL A 161 -9.88 -0.62 10.25
CA VAL A 161 -11.33 -0.55 10.04
C VAL A 161 -11.78 -1.57 8.99
N ILE A 162 -11.08 -1.67 7.86
CA ILE A 162 -11.41 -2.64 6.79
C ILE A 162 -11.33 -4.08 7.32
N VAL A 163 -10.26 -4.41 8.04
CA VAL A 163 -10.08 -5.75 8.61
C VAL A 163 -11.12 -6.01 9.70
N ALA A 164 -11.40 -5.05 10.59
CA ALA A 164 -12.38 -5.19 11.66
C ALA A 164 -13.81 -5.43 11.15
N PHE A 165 -14.19 -4.82 10.02
CA PHE A 165 -15.48 -5.09 9.36
C PHE A 165 -15.51 -6.42 8.59
N GLY A 166 -14.34 -6.96 8.22
CA GLY A 166 -14.21 -8.19 7.45
C GLY A 166 -13.89 -9.44 8.27
N ALA A 167 -13.37 -9.30 9.49
CA ALA A 167 -12.89 -10.40 10.34
C ALA A 167 -14.03 -11.06 11.14
N LYS A 168 -13.99 -12.39 11.26
CA LYS A 168 -14.68 -13.08 12.35
C LYS A 168 -13.79 -12.99 13.60
N TRP A 169 -14.36 -12.48 14.67
CA TRP A 169 -13.72 -12.33 15.98
C TRP A 169 -13.81 -13.62 16.78
#